data_AF-A0A821QP92-F1
#
_entry.id   AF-A0A821QP92-F1
#
_cell.length_a   1.000
_cell.length_b   1.000
_cell.length_c   1.000
_cell.angle_alpha   90.00
_cell.angle_beta   90.00
_cell.angle_gamma   90.00
#
_symmetry.space_group_name_H-M   'P 1'
#
loop_
_entity.id
_entity.type
_entity.pdbx_description
1 polymer ?
#
loop_
_entity_poly.entity_id
_entity_poly.type
_entity_poly.pdbx_seq_one_letter_code
_entity_poly.pdbx_strand_id
1 'polypeptide(L)'
;MSLEEINKLEPNGSTALHVAAYRGHEEIVELLLQKGASYTTMNRYDCTPLDEAKSDKIKQMIRRRMNKTRFISESIEWILQTDKADFQAHQYWKKLETYGRDPQFHKLIEYIKRNYLEKDLQSIEDIDIVIKYFNIAINKRDPVYLLQAYTAETGFYSTLNIHLTQLHLENLTDNKNLSQAYYIGIIARHPKFETFSYTGKAYRGMMITNNDLKQYEIGTRILTKTFSSSSKLLDIALGFLADKCHTDDQLSTICTYEIRNQRTALDIQDISLFQYEAEVLILPYSAFKIIDIQINKDKLPNVEIRLKECEPW
;
A
#
# COMPACT_ATOMS: atom_id res chain seq x y z
N MET A 1 -18.33 -12.26 16.95
CA MET A 1 -17.77 -11.56 18.11
C MET A 1 -17.96 -10.08 17.88
N SER A 2 -18.68 -9.38 18.74
CA SER A 2 -18.85 -7.93 18.63
C SER A 2 -17.56 -7.21 19.05
N LEU A 3 -17.38 -5.95 18.61
CA LEU A 3 -16.26 -5.12 19.08
C LEU A 3 -16.25 -4.95 20.61
N GLU A 4 -17.44 -4.96 21.23
CA GLU A 4 -17.62 -4.90 22.67
C GLU A 4 -17.11 -6.16 23.38
N GLU A 5 -17.29 -7.34 22.78
CA GLU A 5 -16.73 -8.59 23.30
C GLU A 5 -15.21 -8.64 23.15
N ILE A 6 -14.66 -8.14 22.03
CA ILE A 6 -13.21 -8.14 21.75
C ILE A 6 -12.46 -7.22 22.71
N ASN A 7 -13.06 -6.06 23.01
CA ASN A 7 -12.46 -5.03 23.86
C ASN A 7 -12.93 -5.12 25.32
N LYS A 8 -13.56 -6.23 25.71
CA LYS A 8 -13.99 -6.44 27.08
C LYS A 8 -12.80 -6.35 28.04
N LEU A 9 -13.02 -5.61 29.12
CA LEU A 9 -12.01 -5.37 30.14
C LEU A 9 -12.04 -6.46 31.21
N GLU A 10 -10.88 -6.98 31.54
CA GLU A 10 -10.63 -7.79 32.72
C GLU A 10 -10.65 -6.92 33.99
N PRO A 11 -10.71 -7.51 35.20
CA PRO A 11 -10.74 -6.75 36.46
C PRO A 11 -9.59 -5.76 36.65
N ASN A 12 -8.43 -6.01 36.05
CA ASN A 12 -7.27 -5.12 36.07
C ASN A 12 -7.30 -4.05 34.95
N GLY A 13 -8.37 -3.98 34.15
CA GLY A 13 -8.50 -3.09 32.99
C GLY A 13 -7.80 -3.60 31.73
N SER A 14 -7.17 -4.78 31.74
CA SER A 14 -6.55 -5.34 30.54
C SER A 14 -7.61 -5.85 29.55
N THR A 15 -7.33 -5.69 28.27
CA THR A 15 -8.07 -6.35 27.17
C THR A 15 -7.43 -7.69 26.81
N ALA A 16 -8.09 -8.50 25.98
CA ALA A 16 -7.48 -9.69 25.40
C ALA A 16 -6.15 -9.39 24.68
N LEU A 17 -6.04 -8.21 24.05
CA LEU A 17 -4.84 -7.79 23.34
C LEU A 17 -3.66 -7.52 24.29
N HIS A 18 -3.89 -6.95 25.47
CA HIS A 18 -2.85 -6.82 26.50
C HIS A 18 -2.28 -8.18 26.88
N VAL A 19 -3.15 -9.13 27.20
CA VAL A 19 -2.74 -10.48 27.64
C VAL A 19 -1.98 -11.19 26.54
N ALA A 20 -2.44 -11.13 25.30
CA ALA A 20 -1.76 -11.74 24.16
C ALA A 20 -0.38 -11.10 23.91
N ALA A 21 -0.30 -9.77 23.98
CA ALA A 21 0.95 -9.03 23.79
C ALA A 21 1.98 -9.35 24.88
N TYR A 22 1.55 -9.36 26.15
CA TYR A 22 2.37 -9.70 27.31
C TYR A 22 2.86 -11.14 27.30
N ARG A 23 2.01 -12.10 26.91
CA ARG A 23 2.37 -13.52 26.85
C ARG A 23 3.27 -13.86 25.67
N GLY A 24 3.30 -13.02 24.64
CA GLY A 24 4.06 -13.24 23.42
C GLY A 24 3.30 -14.05 22.37
N HIS A 25 1.97 -14.04 22.40
CA HIS A 25 1.15 -14.84 21.50
C HIS A 25 0.91 -14.10 20.18
N GLU A 26 1.90 -14.13 19.30
CA GLU A 26 1.89 -13.39 18.03
C GLU A 26 0.63 -13.66 17.20
N GLU A 27 0.27 -14.92 16.99
CA GLU A 27 -0.93 -15.32 16.23
C GLU A 27 -2.22 -14.79 16.85
N ILE A 28 -2.29 -14.72 18.19
CA ILE A 28 -3.46 -14.20 18.91
C ILE A 28 -3.49 -12.67 18.81
N VAL A 29 -2.34 -12.00 18.95
CA VAL A 29 -2.22 -10.55 18.75
C VAL A 29 -2.70 -10.20 17.34
N GLU A 30 -2.24 -10.92 16.32
CA GLU A 30 -2.64 -10.73 14.93
C GLU A 30 -4.16 -10.87 14.75
N LEU A 31 -4.73 -11.97 15.23
CA LEU A 31 -6.18 -12.22 15.15
C LEU A 31 -6.99 -11.13 15.85
N LEU A 32 -6.58 -10.71 17.05
CA LEU A 32 -7.27 -9.66 17.80
C LEU A 32 -7.23 -8.32 17.06
N LEU A 33 -6.06 -7.92 16.55
CA LEU A 33 -5.91 -6.71 15.75
C LEU A 33 -6.76 -6.75 14.47
N GLN A 34 -6.83 -7.90 13.79
CA GLN A 34 -7.71 -8.08 12.62
C GLN A 34 -9.19 -7.90 12.95
N LYS A 35 -9.60 -8.28 14.16
CA LYS A 35 -10.99 -8.15 14.61
C LYS A 35 -11.32 -6.75 15.17
N GLY A 36 -10.39 -5.80 15.14
CA GLY A 36 -10.59 -4.44 15.64
C GLY A 36 -10.39 -4.29 17.15
N ALA A 37 -9.53 -5.12 17.74
CA ALA A 37 -9.11 -4.92 19.12
C ALA A 37 -8.44 -3.55 19.28
N SER A 38 -8.88 -2.79 20.28
CA SER A 38 -8.32 -1.51 20.64
C SER A 38 -6.89 -1.69 21.13
N TYR A 39 -5.96 -1.07 20.41
CA TYR A 39 -4.53 -1.01 20.74
C TYR A 39 -4.16 0.20 21.59
N THR A 40 -5.11 1.11 21.86
CA THR A 40 -4.91 2.34 22.64
C THR A 40 -5.53 2.29 24.03
N THR A 41 -6.34 1.27 24.33
CA THR A 41 -6.95 1.11 25.66
C THR A 41 -5.87 0.99 26.71
N MET A 42 -5.94 1.81 27.77
CA MET A 42 -5.05 1.70 28.92
C MET A 42 -5.69 0.80 29.99
N ASN A 43 -4.89 -0.08 30.57
CA ASN A 43 -5.29 -0.81 31.78
C ASN A 43 -5.15 0.05 33.04
N ARG A 44 -5.42 -0.52 34.22
CA ARG A 44 -5.33 0.21 35.50
C ARG A 44 -3.89 0.53 35.95
N TYR A 45 -2.89 0.10 35.19
CA TYR A 45 -1.48 0.43 35.39
C TYR A 45 -1.00 1.48 34.39
N ASP A 46 -1.93 2.16 33.71
CA ASP A 46 -1.65 3.16 32.66
C ASP A 46 -0.80 2.59 31.50
N CYS A 47 -0.84 1.27 31.29
CA CYS A 47 -0.15 0.59 30.21
C CYS A 47 -1.13 0.28 29.08
N THR A 48 -0.69 0.48 27.84
CA THR A 48 -1.37 -0.01 26.62
C THR A 48 -0.90 -1.44 26.28
N PRO A 49 -1.58 -2.16 25.36
CA PRO A 49 -1.07 -3.44 24.87
C PRO A 49 0.33 -3.34 24.25
N LEU A 50 0.69 -2.18 23.69
CA LEU A 50 2.01 -1.94 23.12
C LEU A 50 3.09 -1.87 24.22
N ASP A 51 2.78 -1.25 25.36
CA ASP A 51 3.71 -1.13 26.49
C ASP A 51 4.00 -2.49 27.12
N GLU A 52 2.99 -3.37 27.15
CA GLU A 52 3.13 -4.73 27.69
C GLU A 52 3.71 -5.74 26.70
N ALA A 53 3.99 -5.36 25.45
CA ALA A 53 4.41 -6.27 24.40
C ALA A 53 5.76 -6.97 24.70
N LYS A 54 5.74 -8.30 24.70
CA LYS A 54 6.90 -9.16 25.04
C LYS A 54 8.07 -9.07 24.05
N SER A 55 7.81 -8.81 22.77
CA SER A 55 8.82 -8.82 21.71
C SER A 55 8.69 -7.60 20.79
N ASP A 56 9.78 -7.23 20.14
CA ASP A 56 9.78 -6.15 19.15
C ASP A 56 8.87 -6.47 17.95
N LYS A 57 8.71 -7.75 17.61
CA LYS A 57 7.77 -8.19 16.58
C LYS A 57 6.32 -7.86 16.96
N ILE A 58 5.90 -8.16 18.19
CA ILE A 58 4.56 -7.78 18.68
C ILE A 58 4.40 -6.25 18.75
N LYS A 59 5.44 -5.54 19.19
CA LYS A 59 5.43 -4.06 19.17
C LYS A 59 5.20 -3.51 17.77
N GLN A 60 5.89 -4.07 16.76
CA GLN A 60 5.68 -3.71 15.36
C GLN A 60 4.26 -4.03 14.90
N MET A 61 3.72 -5.21 15.22
CA MET A 61 2.33 -5.57 14.86
C MET A 61 1.30 -4.59 15.42
N ILE A 62 1.45 -4.16 16.67
CA ILE A 62 0.53 -3.21 17.32
C ILE A 62 0.74 -1.79 16.77
N ARG A 63 2.00 -1.33 16.64
CA ARG A 63 2.33 -0.02 16.04
C ARG A 63 1.84 0.10 14.60
N ARG A 64 1.89 -0.99 13.83
CA ARG A 64 1.41 -1.04 12.44
C ARG A 64 -0.04 -0.58 12.30
N ARG A 65 -0.87 -0.87 13.32
CA ARG A 65 -2.26 -0.44 13.41
C ARG A 65 -2.41 1.02 13.86
N MET A 66 -1.46 1.54 14.66
CA MET A 66 -1.43 2.94 15.09
C MET A 66 -1.09 3.93 13.95
N ASN A 67 -0.26 3.51 13.00
CA ASN A 67 0.29 4.39 11.97
C ASN A 67 -0.60 4.53 10.73
N LYS A 68 -0.40 5.61 9.95
CA LYS A 68 -1.03 5.76 8.62
C LYS A 68 -0.67 4.54 7.76
N THR A 69 -1.66 3.75 7.40
CA THR A 69 -1.43 2.52 6.63
C THR A 69 -1.38 2.84 5.14
N ARG A 70 -0.52 2.13 4.41
CA ARG A 70 -0.43 2.22 2.94
C ARG A 70 -1.74 1.90 2.21
N PHE A 71 -2.66 1.21 2.88
CA PHE A 71 -3.98 0.84 2.34
C PHE A 71 -4.99 1.97 2.38
N ILE A 72 -4.64 3.13 2.93
CA ILE A 72 -5.49 4.32 2.94
C ILE A 72 -4.76 5.45 2.25
N SER A 73 -5.33 5.95 1.16
CA SER A 73 -4.93 7.23 0.58
C SER A 73 -5.82 8.37 1.08
N GLU A 74 -5.23 9.54 1.27
CA GLU A 74 -5.95 10.79 1.57
C GLU A 74 -6.10 11.66 0.30
N SER A 75 -5.74 11.13 -0.88
CA SER A 75 -5.81 11.83 -2.16
C SER A 75 -6.18 10.91 -3.31
N ILE A 76 -6.53 11.51 -4.46
CA ILE A 76 -6.78 10.79 -5.71
C ILE A 76 -5.45 10.34 -6.31
N GLU A 77 -5.28 9.02 -6.46
CA GLU A 77 -4.06 8.38 -6.97
C GLU A 77 -4.13 7.99 -8.46
N TRP A 78 -5.13 8.52 -9.17
CA TRP A 78 -5.39 8.19 -10.56
C TRP A 78 -5.60 9.45 -11.41
N ILE A 79 -5.58 9.27 -12.73
CA ILE A 79 -6.00 10.28 -13.71
C ILE A 79 -7.06 9.72 -14.64
N LEU A 80 -7.82 10.63 -15.25
CA LEU A 80 -8.74 10.26 -16.32
C LEU A 80 -7.96 9.67 -17.49
N GLN A 81 -8.43 8.52 -17.97
CA GLN A 81 -7.91 7.90 -19.17
C GLN A 81 -8.40 8.71 -20.37
N THR A 82 -7.46 9.25 -21.13
CA THR A 82 -7.66 10.04 -22.34
C THR A 82 -6.66 9.56 -23.38
N ASP A 83 -6.90 9.80 -24.68
CA ASP A 83 -5.96 9.41 -25.74
C ASP A 83 -4.52 9.92 -25.46
N LYS A 84 -4.40 11.12 -24.88
CA LYS A 84 -3.11 11.68 -24.46
C LYS A 84 -2.49 10.86 -23.32
N ALA A 85 -3.26 10.54 -22.28
CA ALA A 85 -2.79 9.75 -21.15
C ALA A 85 -2.40 8.33 -21.59
N ASP A 86 -3.16 7.71 -22.49
CA ASP A 86 -2.87 6.38 -23.04
C ASP A 86 -1.60 6.38 -23.87
N PHE A 87 -1.45 7.35 -24.77
CA PHE A 87 -0.22 7.52 -25.54
C PHE A 87 1.00 7.68 -24.62
N GLN A 88 0.89 8.51 -23.59
CA GLN A 88 1.97 8.72 -22.63
C GLN A 88 2.29 7.46 -21.82
N ALA A 89 1.26 6.75 -21.32
CA ALA A 89 1.42 5.49 -20.60
C ALA A 89 2.07 4.42 -21.49
N HIS A 90 1.70 4.36 -22.77
CA HIS A 90 2.32 3.47 -23.74
C HIS A 90 3.82 3.79 -23.93
N GLN A 91 4.17 5.06 -24.12
CA GLN A 91 5.59 5.48 -24.22
C GLN A 91 6.36 5.15 -22.94
N TYR A 92 5.73 5.34 -21.78
CA TYR A 92 6.29 4.98 -20.48
C TYR A 92 6.61 3.50 -20.41
N TRP A 93 5.62 2.66 -20.69
CA TRP A 93 5.75 1.20 -20.64
C TRP A 93 6.80 0.66 -21.60
N LYS A 94 6.89 1.23 -22.81
CA LYS A 94 7.91 0.86 -23.79
C LYS A 94 9.33 1.17 -23.30
N LYS A 95 9.54 2.30 -22.60
CA LYS A 95 10.84 2.61 -21.98
C LYS A 95 11.17 1.63 -20.85
N LEU A 96 10.21 1.36 -19.96
CA LEU A 96 10.40 0.46 -18.81
C LEU A 96 10.75 -0.98 -19.20
N GLU A 97 10.27 -1.44 -20.35
CA GLU A 97 10.58 -2.78 -20.86
C GLU A 97 12.08 -3.02 -21.03
N THR A 98 12.84 -1.95 -21.30
CA THR A 98 14.30 -2.04 -21.44
C THR A 98 15.02 -2.16 -20.10
N TYR A 99 14.46 -1.62 -19.01
CA TYR A 99 15.11 -1.58 -17.69
C TYR A 99 14.90 -2.85 -16.87
N GLY A 100 13.68 -3.40 -16.84
CA GLY A 100 13.39 -4.52 -15.95
C GLY A 100 13.99 -5.85 -16.40
N ARG A 101 14.30 -6.00 -17.69
CA ARG A 101 14.92 -7.21 -18.27
C ARG A 101 16.45 -7.09 -18.39
N ASP A 102 17.05 -5.99 -17.96
CA ASP A 102 18.49 -5.79 -18.02
C ASP A 102 19.23 -6.83 -17.16
N PRO A 103 20.12 -7.66 -17.72
CA PRO A 103 20.94 -8.60 -16.95
C PRO A 103 21.81 -7.93 -15.88
N GLN A 104 22.04 -6.61 -15.98
CA GLN A 104 22.77 -5.77 -15.04
C GLN A 104 21.85 -4.90 -14.18
N PHE A 105 20.58 -5.31 -13.95
CA PHE A 105 19.62 -4.54 -13.14
C PHE A 105 20.17 -4.12 -11.76
N HIS A 106 21.10 -4.88 -11.17
CA HIS A 106 21.76 -4.49 -9.91
C HIS A 106 22.48 -3.13 -10.01
N LYS A 107 22.99 -2.74 -11.19
CA LYS A 107 23.57 -1.41 -11.44
C LYS A 107 22.49 -0.33 -11.47
N LEU A 108 21.30 -0.65 -11.98
CA LEU A 108 20.15 0.24 -11.90
C LEU A 108 19.73 0.43 -10.44
N ILE A 109 19.72 -0.64 -9.62
CA ILE A 109 19.46 -0.54 -8.18
C ILE A 109 20.50 0.34 -7.49
N GLU A 110 21.78 0.17 -7.80
CA GLU A 110 22.85 1.01 -7.28
C GLU A 110 22.69 2.48 -7.72
N TYR A 111 22.29 2.72 -8.97
CA TYR A 111 21.97 4.04 -9.47
C TYR A 111 20.81 4.69 -8.70
N ILE A 112 19.72 3.95 -8.47
CA ILE A 112 18.58 4.43 -7.68
C ILE A 112 19.03 4.77 -6.27
N LYS A 113 19.78 3.86 -5.62
CA LYS A 113 20.29 4.08 -4.27
C LYS A 113 21.06 5.39 -4.18
N ARG A 114 22.04 5.58 -5.06
CA ARG A 114 22.93 6.75 -5.05
C ARG A 114 22.25 8.05 -5.44
N ASN A 115 21.33 8.02 -6.40
CA ASN A 115 20.76 9.24 -6.97
C ASN A 115 19.40 9.62 -6.40
N TYR A 116 18.70 8.68 -5.76
CA TYR A 116 17.39 8.94 -5.18
C TYR A 116 17.43 8.80 -3.66
N LEU A 117 17.82 7.64 -3.13
CA LEU A 117 17.80 7.45 -1.67
C LEU A 117 18.81 8.36 -0.96
N GLU A 118 20.06 8.33 -1.43
CA GLU A 118 21.17 9.07 -0.82
C GLU A 118 21.18 10.56 -1.17
N LYS A 119 20.32 11.06 -2.06
CA LYS A 119 20.28 12.49 -2.44
C LYS A 119 18.96 13.15 -2.15
N ASP A 120 17.88 12.53 -2.61
CA ASP A 120 16.55 13.14 -2.59
C ASP A 120 15.76 12.75 -1.35
N LEU A 121 16.07 11.59 -0.73
CA LEU A 121 15.29 11.01 0.36
C LEU A 121 16.02 10.92 1.70
N GLN A 122 17.11 11.68 1.90
CA GLN A 122 17.92 11.61 3.13
C GLN A 122 17.13 11.94 4.41
N SER A 123 16.04 12.71 4.30
CA SER A 123 15.22 13.15 5.43
C SER A 123 14.07 12.20 5.78
N ILE A 124 13.91 11.10 5.05
CA ILE A 124 12.85 10.14 5.35
C ILE A 124 13.17 9.40 6.66
N GLU A 125 12.14 9.21 7.48
CA GLU A 125 12.17 8.36 8.67
C GLU A 125 12.63 6.94 8.33
N ASP A 126 13.63 6.45 9.07
CA ASP A 126 14.20 5.11 8.93
C ASP A 126 14.78 4.79 7.54
N ILE A 127 15.32 5.80 6.84
CA ILE A 127 15.97 5.63 5.53
C ILE A 127 17.09 4.57 5.53
N ASP A 128 17.79 4.38 6.66
CA ASP A 128 18.83 3.34 6.80
C ASP A 128 18.29 1.92 6.59
N ILE A 129 17.03 1.66 6.98
CA ILE A 129 16.35 0.37 6.73
C ILE A 129 16.13 0.18 5.23
N VAL A 130 15.71 1.24 4.52
CA VAL A 130 15.53 1.23 3.07
C VAL A 130 16.86 0.97 2.36
N ILE A 131 17.92 1.70 2.75
CA ILE A 131 19.28 1.54 2.19
C ILE A 131 19.80 0.11 2.43
N LYS A 132 19.54 -0.46 3.61
CA LYS A 132 19.89 -1.85 3.92
C LYS A 132 19.25 -2.83 2.93
N TYR A 133 17.95 -2.70 2.64
CA TYR A 133 17.28 -3.56 1.67
C TYR A 133 17.86 -3.40 0.25
N PHE A 134 18.17 -2.17 -0.17
CA PHE A 134 18.83 -1.92 -1.46
C PHE A 134 20.22 -2.58 -1.54
N ASN A 135 21.02 -2.50 -0.47
CA ASN A 135 22.31 -3.18 -0.41
C ASN A 135 22.16 -4.71 -0.51
N ILE A 136 21.15 -5.29 0.16
CA ILE A 136 20.86 -6.73 0.05
C ILE A 136 20.44 -7.08 -1.38
N ALA A 137 19.58 -6.27 -2.01
CA ALA A 137 19.13 -6.46 -3.39
C ALA A 137 20.30 -6.51 -4.37
N ILE A 138 21.27 -5.59 -4.22
CA ILE A 138 22.49 -5.52 -5.05
C ILE A 138 23.38 -6.74 -4.81
N ASN A 139 23.69 -7.04 -3.54
CA ASN A 139 24.64 -8.09 -3.17
C ASN A 139 24.12 -9.49 -3.54
N LYS A 140 22.84 -9.76 -3.29
CA LYS A 140 22.21 -11.04 -3.62
C LYS A 140 21.74 -11.12 -5.08
N ARG A 141 21.74 -9.99 -5.80
CA ARG A 141 21.12 -9.86 -7.12
C ARG A 141 19.68 -10.38 -7.10
N ASP A 142 18.91 -9.93 -6.13
CA ASP A 142 17.51 -10.31 -5.97
C ASP A 142 16.65 -9.06 -5.82
N PRO A 143 15.83 -8.71 -6.83
CA PRO A 143 15.03 -7.49 -6.80
C PRO A 143 13.85 -7.58 -5.82
N VAL A 144 13.52 -8.75 -5.26
CA VAL A 144 12.44 -8.90 -4.27
C VAL A 144 12.66 -7.98 -3.07
N TYR A 145 13.93 -7.73 -2.71
CA TYR A 145 14.28 -6.80 -1.63
C TYR A 145 13.87 -5.35 -1.91
N LEU A 146 13.63 -4.95 -3.17
CA LEU A 146 13.03 -3.65 -3.47
C LEU A 146 11.58 -3.56 -3.00
N LEU A 147 10.79 -4.64 -3.13
CA LEU A 147 9.44 -4.71 -2.57
C LEU A 147 9.47 -4.77 -1.04
N GLN A 148 10.47 -5.42 -0.45
CA GLN A 148 10.67 -5.36 1.00
C GLN A 148 11.01 -3.94 1.48
N ALA A 149 11.83 -3.20 0.72
CA ALA A 149 12.10 -1.78 1.00
C ALA A 149 10.81 -0.95 0.91
N TYR A 150 10.00 -1.18 -0.12
CA TYR A 150 8.70 -0.50 -0.31
C TYR A 150 7.72 -0.79 0.81
N THR A 151 7.70 -2.04 1.29
CA THR A 151 6.74 -2.49 2.30
C THR A 151 7.22 -2.33 3.73
N ALA A 152 8.47 -1.90 3.94
CA ALA A 152 9.00 -1.60 5.27
C ALA A 152 8.23 -0.45 5.93
N GLU A 153 8.11 -0.48 7.26
CA GLU A 153 7.56 0.62 8.06
C GLU A 153 8.54 1.81 8.07
N THR A 154 8.66 2.48 6.93
CA THR A 154 9.48 3.68 6.74
C THR A 154 8.66 4.69 5.93
N GLY A 155 9.11 5.93 5.84
CA GLY A 155 8.44 6.92 4.96
C GLY A 155 8.66 6.69 3.46
N PHE A 156 9.31 5.59 3.04
CA PHE A 156 9.68 5.35 1.65
C PHE A 156 8.47 5.14 0.73
N TYR A 157 7.51 4.29 1.13
CA TYR A 157 6.25 4.07 0.40
C TYR A 157 5.57 5.39 0.03
N SER A 158 5.31 6.21 1.05
CA SER A 158 4.53 7.44 0.92
C SER A 158 5.28 8.45 0.07
N THR A 159 6.58 8.60 0.29
CA THR A 159 7.38 9.58 -0.43
C THR A 159 7.58 9.19 -1.89
N LEU A 160 7.85 7.91 -2.17
CA LEU A 160 7.92 7.41 -3.54
C LEU A 160 6.59 7.67 -4.24
N ASN A 161 5.45 7.27 -3.67
CA ASN A 161 4.16 7.49 -4.30
C ASN A 161 3.86 8.98 -4.54
N ILE A 162 4.17 9.87 -3.59
CA ILE A 162 4.05 11.33 -3.80
C ILE A 162 4.88 11.78 -5.01
N HIS A 163 6.14 11.37 -5.10
CA HIS A 163 7.00 11.73 -6.22
C HIS A 163 6.46 11.14 -7.54
N LEU A 164 5.93 9.92 -7.52
CA LEU A 164 5.28 9.29 -8.68
C LEU A 164 4.06 10.09 -9.17
N THR A 165 3.25 10.69 -8.28
CA THR A 165 2.12 11.53 -8.71
C THR A 165 2.54 12.77 -9.50
N GLN A 166 3.75 13.26 -9.24
CA GLN A 166 4.36 14.43 -9.87
C GLN A 166 5.17 14.07 -11.13
N LEU A 167 5.35 12.78 -11.43
CA LEU A 167 6.06 12.36 -12.62
C LEU A 167 5.28 12.72 -13.87
N HIS A 168 5.82 13.68 -14.62
CA HIS A 168 5.35 14.00 -15.96
C HIS A 168 5.98 13.04 -16.97
N LEU A 169 5.15 12.24 -17.62
CA LEU A 169 5.53 11.22 -18.60
C LEU A 169 6.30 11.81 -19.82
N GLU A 170 6.14 13.10 -20.09
CA GLU A 170 6.78 13.82 -21.19
C GLU A 170 8.29 14.07 -20.94
N ASN A 171 8.75 14.09 -19.67
CA ASN A 171 10.11 14.51 -19.28
C ASN A 171 11.01 13.36 -18.80
N LEU A 172 10.77 12.13 -19.23
CA LEU A 172 11.60 10.97 -18.82
C LEU A 172 13.04 10.98 -19.39
N THR A 173 13.39 11.98 -20.20
CA THR A 173 14.78 12.26 -20.61
C THR A 173 15.54 13.09 -19.57
N ASP A 174 14.86 13.70 -18.60
CA ASP A 174 15.49 14.38 -17.47
C ASP A 174 15.99 13.36 -16.45
N ASN A 175 17.28 13.44 -16.13
CA ASN A 175 17.96 12.61 -15.13
C ASN A 175 17.25 12.60 -13.76
N LYS A 176 16.45 13.63 -13.44
CA LYS A 176 15.80 13.81 -12.14
C LYS A 176 14.77 12.74 -11.80
N ASN A 177 14.12 12.14 -12.80
CA ASN A 177 13.02 11.18 -12.62
C ASN A 177 13.39 9.74 -13.00
N LEU A 178 14.64 9.54 -13.42
CA LEU A 178 15.11 8.30 -13.98
C LEU A 178 15.17 7.17 -12.94
N SER A 179 15.48 7.50 -11.69
CA SER A 179 15.52 6.55 -10.58
C SER A 179 14.16 5.92 -10.29
N GLN A 180 13.09 6.71 -10.26
CA GLN A 180 11.74 6.22 -10.02
C GLN A 180 11.25 5.38 -11.20
N ALA A 181 11.59 5.78 -12.43
CA ALA A 181 11.31 4.97 -13.62
C ALA A 181 12.05 3.62 -13.57
N TYR A 182 13.33 3.59 -13.22
CA TYR A 182 14.06 2.33 -13.03
C TYR A 182 13.43 1.46 -11.95
N TYR A 183 13.03 2.07 -10.83
CA TYR A 183 12.35 1.35 -9.75
C TYR A 183 11.08 0.66 -10.27
N ILE A 184 10.18 1.40 -10.94
CA ILE A 184 8.96 0.84 -11.52
C ILE A 184 9.30 -0.21 -12.58
N GLY A 185 10.25 0.07 -13.47
CA GLY A 185 10.66 -0.86 -14.52
C GLY A 185 11.14 -2.20 -13.99
N ILE A 186 11.96 -2.19 -12.93
CA ILE A 186 12.42 -3.42 -12.27
C ILE A 186 11.22 -4.17 -11.67
N ILE A 187 10.38 -3.50 -10.86
CA ILE A 187 9.23 -4.16 -10.22
C ILE A 187 8.23 -4.71 -11.24
N ALA A 188 7.96 -3.97 -12.32
CA ALA A 188 6.93 -4.33 -13.27
C ALA A 188 7.39 -5.33 -14.35
N ARG A 189 8.70 -5.42 -14.63
CA ARG A 189 9.21 -6.18 -15.80
C ARG A 189 10.31 -7.19 -15.50
N HIS A 190 10.86 -7.21 -14.29
CA HIS A 190 11.86 -8.22 -13.95
C HIS A 190 11.22 -9.62 -13.90
N PRO A 191 11.79 -10.66 -14.56
CA PRO A 191 11.17 -11.98 -14.67
C PRO A 191 10.82 -12.63 -13.33
N LYS A 192 11.61 -12.34 -12.28
CA LYS A 192 11.33 -12.78 -10.91
C LYS A 192 9.92 -12.42 -10.42
N PHE A 193 9.34 -11.30 -10.89
CA PHE A 193 8.01 -10.86 -10.46
C PHE A 193 6.87 -11.55 -11.21
N GLU A 194 7.13 -12.28 -12.29
CA GLU A 194 6.09 -13.05 -13.00
C GLU A 194 5.47 -14.11 -12.09
N THR A 195 6.24 -14.70 -11.16
CA THR A 195 5.74 -15.66 -10.17
C THR A 195 4.87 -15.04 -9.07
N PHE A 196 4.84 -13.70 -9.00
CA PHE A 196 4.01 -12.96 -8.04
C PHE A 196 2.79 -12.36 -8.73
N SER A 197 2.50 -12.69 -9.98
CA SER A 197 1.34 -12.15 -10.71
C SER A 197 0.03 -12.43 -9.98
N TYR A 198 -0.82 -11.42 -9.84
CA TYR A 198 -2.12 -11.54 -9.18
C TYR A 198 -3.29 -11.28 -10.15
N THR A 199 -4.31 -12.11 -10.04
CA THR A 199 -5.63 -11.91 -10.66
C THR A 199 -6.71 -12.21 -9.63
N GLY A 200 -7.81 -11.47 -9.67
CA GLY A 200 -8.85 -11.55 -8.67
C GLY A 200 -9.29 -10.18 -8.19
N LYS A 201 -9.95 -10.15 -7.03
CA LYS A 201 -10.38 -8.89 -6.39
C LYS A 201 -9.30 -8.36 -5.47
N ALA A 202 -9.07 -7.05 -5.50
CA ALA A 202 -8.26 -6.36 -4.52
C ALA A 202 -9.05 -5.18 -3.94
N TYR A 203 -8.91 -4.94 -2.65
CA TYR A 203 -9.67 -3.95 -1.88
C TYR A 203 -8.72 -2.88 -1.32
N ARG A 204 -9.02 -1.62 -1.60
CA ARG A 204 -8.25 -0.48 -1.11
C ARG A 204 -9.15 0.48 -0.35
N GLY A 205 -8.74 0.86 0.85
CA GLY A 205 -9.36 1.94 1.59
C GLY A 205 -8.92 3.29 1.04
N MET A 206 -9.82 4.26 1.03
CA MET A 206 -9.51 5.65 0.71
C MET A 206 -10.28 6.56 1.63
N MET A 207 -9.67 7.67 2.04
CA MET A 207 -10.33 8.78 2.70
C MET A 207 -10.40 9.90 1.67
N ILE A 208 -11.58 10.10 1.10
CA ILE A 208 -11.81 11.11 0.05
C ILE A 208 -12.77 12.16 0.58
N THR A 209 -12.72 13.37 0.02
CA THR A 209 -13.71 14.41 0.33
C THR A 209 -14.98 14.25 -0.52
N ASN A 210 -16.06 14.95 -0.15
CA ASN A 210 -17.22 15.05 -1.05
C ASN A 210 -16.84 15.68 -2.40
N ASN A 211 -15.80 16.53 -2.46
CA ASN A 211 -15.32 17.11 -3.70
C ASN A 211 -14.56 16.10 -4.58
N ASP A 212 -13.75 15.24 -3.96
CA ASP A 212 -13.07 14.15 -4.67
C ASP A 212 -14.06 13.15 -5.25
N LEU A 213 -15.12 12.83 -4.51
CA LEU A 213 -16.17 11.91 -4.97
C LEU A 213 -16.82 12.36 -6.28
N LYS A 214 -16.95 13.68 -6.52
CA LYS A 214 -17.50 14.23 -7.78
C LYS A 214 -16.66 13.88 -9.01
N GLN A 215 -15.40 13.47 -8.84
CA GLN A 215 -14.53 13.07 -9.94
C GLN A 215 -14.78 11.61 -10.35
N TYR A 216 -15.51 10.83 -9.55
CA TYR A 216 -15.89 9.47 -9.87
C TYR A 216 -17.25 9.44 -10.56
N GLU A 217 -17.25 8.95 -11.80
CA GLU A 217 -18.46 8.78 -12.59
C GLU A 217 -18.49 7.37 -13.18
N ILE A 218 -19.65 6.71 -13.13
CA ILE A 218 -19.83 5.38 -13.71
C ILE A 218 -19.57 5.46 -15.21
N GLY A 219 -18.73 4.57 -15.71
CA GLY A 219 -18.31 4.54 -17.11
C GLY A 219 -16.98 5.22 -17.35
N THR A 220 -16.52 6.07 -16.43
CA THR A 220 -15.22 6.73 -16.54
C THR A 220 -14.10 5.72 -16.43
N ARG A 221 -13.11 5.90 -17.32
CA ARG A 221 -11.89 5.13 -17.33
C ARG A 221 -10.80 5.93 -16.63
N ILE A 222 -10.07 5.27 -15.75
CA ILE A 222 -9.02 5.86 -14.93
C ILE A 222 -7.74 5.07 -15.09
N LEU A 223 -6.61 5.75 -14.87
CA LEU A 223 -5.28 5.19 -14.92
C LEU A 223 -4.60 5.44 -13.58
N THR A 224 -4.10 4.39 -12.91
CA THR A 224 -3.32 4.56 -11.68
C THR A 224 -2.05 5.36 -11.98
N LYS A 225 -1.66 6.30 -11.11
CA LYS A 225 -0.40 7.05 -11.26
C LYS A 225 0.75 6.43 -10.48
N THR A 226 0.42 5.76 -9.38
CA THR A 226 1.37 5.24 -8.41
C THR A 226 1.12 3.76 -8.19
N PHE A 227 1.98 3.14 -7.40
CA PHE A 227 1.67 1.85 -6.83
C PHE A 227 0.49 1.99 -5.88
N SER A 228 -0.44 1.03 -5.90
CA SER A 228 -1.64 1.06 -5.08
C SER A 228 -1.70 -0.20 -4.20
N SER A 229 -1.27 -0.06 -2.94
CA SER A 229 -1.32 -1.14 -1.96
C SER A 229 -2.77 -1.48 -1.61
N SER A 230 -3.17 -2.71 -1.90
CA SER A 230 -4.54 -3.20 -1.72
C SER A 230 -4.50 -4.54 -1.01
N SER A 231 -5.59 -5.00 -0.39
CA SER A 231 -5.65 -6.32 0.24
C SER A 231 -6.48 -7.29 -0.62
N LYS A 232 -6.17 -8.58 -0.57
CA LYS A 232 -7.08 -9.64 -1.05
C LYS A 232 -8.33 -9.75 -0.20
N LEU A 233 -8.28 -9.26 1.03
CA LEU A 233 -9.28 -9.45 2.06
C LEU A 233 -10.02 -8.13 2.35
N LEU A 234 -11.33 -8.14 2.15
CA LEU A 234 -12.17 -6.95 2.32
C LEU A 234 -12.18 -6.46 3.78
N ASP A 235 -12.27 -7.37 4.73
CA ASP A 235 -12.27 -7.08 6.17
C ASP A 235 -10.97 -6.40 6.63
N ILE A 236 -9.82 -6.81 6.09
CA ILE A 236 -8.54 -6.13 6.33
C ILE A 236 -8.57 -4.70 5.83
N ALA A 237 -9.02 -4.47 4.59
CA ALA A 237 -9.08 -3.13 4.00
C ALA A 237 -10.08 -2.23 4.75
N LEU A 238 -11.23 -2.77 5.17
CA LEU A 238 -12.22 -2.07 6.00
C LEU A 238 -11.69 -1.78 7.40
N GLY A 239 -10.94 -2.70 8.00
CA GLY A 239 -10.35 -2.51 9.32
C GLY A 239 -9.41 -1.31 9.39
N PHE A 240 -8.78 -0.93 8.28
CA PHE A 240 -7.98 0.30 8.22
C PHE A 240 -8.83 1.57 8.19
N LEU A 241 -10.08 1.51 7.71
CA LEU A 241 -10.98 2.67 7.68
C LEU A 241 -11.66 2.93 9.03
N ALA A 242 -11.79 1.91 9.89
CA ALA A 242 -12.59 1.97 11.12
C ALA A 242 -12.06 2.92 12.21
N ASP A 243 -10.75 3.17 12.24
CA ASP A 243 -10.10 3.92 13.32
C ASP A 243 -9.91 5.43 13.04
N LYS A 244 -10.36 5.93 11.88
CA LYS A 244 -10.12 7.33 11.48
C LYS A 244 -11.33 8.23 11.75
N CYS A 245 -11.17 9.12 12.74
CA CYS A 245 -12.10 10.18 13.13
C CYS A 245 -12.57 11.01 11.93
N HIS A 246 -13.89 11.05 11.73
CA HIS A 246 -14.56 11.71 10.61
C HIS A 246 -14.72 13.21 10.89
N THR A 247 -14.22 14.07 10.00
CA THR A 247 -14.82 15.39 9.81
C THR A 247 -16.04 15.25 8.91
N ASP A 248 -17.00 16.18 8.97
CA ASP A 248 -18.24 16.13 8.18
C ASP A 248 -18.01 16.02 6.66
N ASP A 249 -16.82 16.37 6.17
CA ASP A 249 -16.48 16.35 4.74
C ASP A 249 -15.67 15.11 4.30
N GLN A 250 -15.19 14.29 5.23
CA GLN A 250 -14.40 13.08 4.90
C GLN A 250 -15.29 11.85 4.76
N LEU A 251 -15.10 11.12 3.66
CA LEU A 251 -15.81 9.90 3.33
C LEU A 251 -14.86 8.70 3.33
N SER A 252 -15.12 7.74 4.20
CA SER A 252 -14.46 6.43 4.15
C SER A 252 -14.97 5.67 2.94
N THR A 253 -14.05 5.34 2.04
CA THR A 253 -14.36 4.74 0.74
C THR A 253 -13.63 3.42 0.58
N ILE A 254 -14.29 2.40 0.04
CA ILE A 254 -13.64 1.19 -0.42
C ILE A 254 -13.66 1.13 -1.95
N CYS A 255 -12.48 0.97 -2.54
CA CYS A 255 -12.31 0.69 -3.96
C CYS A 255 -12.08 -0.81 -4.14
N THR A 256 -12.96 -1.47 -4.90
CA THR A 256 -12.82 -2.88 -5.30
C THR A 256 -12.31 -2.95 -6.73
N TYR A 257 -11.09 -3.42 -6.93
CA TYR A 257 -10.47 -3.64 -8.24
C TYR A 257 -10.68 -5.09 -8.68
N GLU A 258 -11.31 -5.30 -9.83
CA GLU A 258 -11.38 -6.60 -10.51
C GLU A 258 -10.25 -6.72 -11.52
N ILE A 259 -9.18 -7.44 -11.15
CA ILE A 259 -7.95 -7.59 -11.90
C ILE A 259 -7.96 -8.95 -12.62
N ARG A 260 -7.59 -8.96 -13.90
CA ARG A 260 -7.65 -10.10 -14.83
C ARG A 260 -6.32 -10.33 -15.54
N ASN A 261 -5.53 -9.29 -15.76
CA ASN A 261 -4.21 -9.39 -16.37
C ASN A 261 -3.15 -9.68 -15.30
N GLN A 262 -2.30 -10.67 -15.58
CA GLN A 262 -1.19 -11.07 -14.71
C GLN A 262 -0.13 -9.97 -14.52
N ARG A 263 -0.10 -8.94 -15.39
CA ARG A 263 0.88 -7.85 -15.33
C ARG A 263 0.39 -6.62 -14.59
N THR A 264 -0.83 -6.62 -14.08
CA THR A 264 -1.45 -5.42 -13.48
C THR A 264 -1.18 -5.31 -12.00
N ALA A 265 -1.06 -6.45 -11.31
CA ALA A 265 -0.83 -6.46 -9.88
C ALA A 265 0.06 -7.62 -9.46
N LEU A 266 0.76 -7.42 -8.34
CA LEU A 266 1.60 -8.42 -7.72
C LEU A 266 1.00 -8.85 -6.38
N ASP A 267 0.87 -10.15 -6.16
CA ASP A 267 0.67 -10.76 -4.87
C ASP A 267 1.98 -10.69 -4.08
N ILE A 268 2.03 -9.81 -3.09
CA ILE A 268 3.25 -9.56 -2.30
C ILE A 268 3.05 -9.95 -0.83
N GLN A 269 2.00 -10.74 -0.55
CA GLN A 269 1.67 -11.20 0.79
C GLN A 269 2.90 -11.79 1.50
N ASP A 270 3.59 -12.75 0.88
CA ASP A 270 4.69 -13.48 1.51
C ASP A 270 6.00 -12.68 1.58
N ILE A 271 6.10 -11.57 0.82
CA ILE A 271 7.27 -10.68 0.81
C ILE A 271 7.11 -9.57 1.83
N SER A 272 5.89 -9.08 2.00
CA SER A 272 5.54 -7.98 2.90
C SER A 272 5.87 -8.38 4.34
N LEU A 273 6.32 -7.42 5.14
CA LEU A 273 6.57 -7.64 6.58
C LEU A 273 5.29 -8.01 7.35
N PHE A 274 4.12 -7.75 6.76
CA PHE A 274 2.81 -7.96 7.34
C PHE A 274 1.98 -8.90 6.47
N GLN A 275 2.33 -10.19 6.47
CA GLN A 275 1.72 -11.19 5.59
C GLN A 275 0.20 -11.31 5.79
N TYR A 276 -0.29 -11.09 7.01
CA TYR A 276 -1.72 -11.10 7.29
C TYR A 276 -2.53 -10.02 6.59
N GLU A 277 -1.87 -8.96 6.10
CA GLU A 277 -2.54 -7.92 5.32
C GLU A 277 -2.94 -8.44 3.93
N ALA A 278 -2.45 -9.62 3.53
CA ALA A 278 -2.71 -10.25 2.25
C ALA A 278 -2.52 -9.26 1.09
N GLU A 279 -1.37 -8.57 1.10
CA GLU A 279 -1.14 -7.40 0.25
C GLU A 279 -1.02 -7.78 -1.23
N VAL A 280 -1.73 -7.02 -2.05
CA VAL A 280 -1.71 -6.98 -3.50
C VAL A 280 -1.28 -5.58 -3.92
N LEU A 281 -0.19 -5.50 -4.67
CA LEU A 281 0.36 -4.26 -5.17
C LEU A 281 -0.09 -4.03 -6.61
N ILE A 282 -1.04 -3.12 -6.82
CA ILE A 282 -1.44 -2.72 -8.17
C ILE A 282 -0.37 -1.78 -8.73
N LEU A 283 0.10 -2.04 -9.95
CA LEU A 283 1.19 -1.28 -10.55
C LEU A 283 0.72 0.08 -11.08
N PRO A 284 1.62 1.08 -11.14
CA PRO A 284 1.36 2.34 -11.83
C PRO A 284 0.93 2.11 -13.28
N TYR A 285 0.11 3.02 -13.80
CA TYR A 285 -0.40 3.01 -15.17
C TYR A 285 -1.19 1.76 -15.53
N SER A 286 -1.94 1.24 -14.55
CA SER A 286 -2.95 0.21 -14.72
C SER A 286 -4.31 0.87 -14.98
N ALA A 287 -5.02 0.41 -16.00
CA ALA A 287 -6.27 1.02 -16.47
C ALA A 287 -7.50 0.30 -15.90
N PHE A 288 -8.43 1.08 -15.36
CA PHE A 288 -9.67 0.57 -14.80
C PHE A 288 -10.86 1.42 -15.23
N LYS A 289 -12.02 0.79 -15.40
CA LYS A 289 -13.30 1.45 -15.62
C LYS A 289 -14.12 1.41 -14.34
N ILE A 290 -14.67 2.54 -13.93
CA ILE A 290 -15.64 2.60 -12.83
C ILE A 290 -16.95 1.99 -13.33
N ILE A 291 -17.42 0.93 -12.66
CA ILE A 291 -18.62 0.18 -13.08
C ILE A 291 -19.79 0.30 -12.11
N ASP A 292 -19.53 0.70 -10.86
CA ASP A 292 -20.56 0.87 -9.83
C ASP A 292 -20.06 1.86 -8.77
N ILE A 293 -20.97 2.68 -8.24
CA ILE A 293 -20.73 3.58 -7.11
C ILE A 293 -21.94 3.50 -6.18
N GLN A 294 -21.73 3.10 -4.93
CA GLN A 294 -22.76 3.06 -3.90
C GLN A 294 -22.39 4.03 -2.78
N ILE A 295 -23.36 4.80 -2.30
CA ILE A 295 -23.15 5.82 -1.27
C ILE A 295 -24.16 5.56 -0.14
N ASN A 296 -23.65 5.35 1.07
CA ASN A 296 -24.43 5.22 2.28
C ASN A 296 -23.70 5.90 3.44
N LYS A 297 -24.07 7.14 3.75
CA LYS A 297 -23.41 7.94 4.80
C LYS A 297 -23.54 7.35 6.20
N ASP A 298 -24.53 6.49 6.44
CA ASP A 298 -24.83 5.90 7.74
C ASP A 298 -24.08 4.56 7.98
N LYS A 299 -23.25 4.12 7.03
CA LYS A 299 -22.46 2.89 7.13
C LYS A 299 -20.98 3.15 6.90
N LEU A 300 -20.16 2.24 7.43
CA LEU A 300 -18.75 2.12 7.09
C LEU A 300 -18.58 0.93 6.13
N PRO A 301 -17.99 1.13 4.93
CA PRO A 301 -17.55 2.40 4.36
C PRO A 301 -18.76 3.26 3.92
N ASN A 302 -18.56 4.58 3.87
CA ASN A 302 -19.59 5.50 3.40
C ASN A 302 -19.81 5.40 1.87
N VAL A 303 -18.77 5.00 1.15
CA VAL A 303 -18.77 4.89 -0.31
C VAL A 303 -18.13 3.57 -0.72
N GLU A 304 -18.76 2.88 -1.67
CA GLU A 304 -18.18 1.72 -2.35
C GLU A 304 -18.04 2.02 -3.83
N ILE A 305 -16.83 1.86 -4.38
CA ILE A 305 -16.52 2.08 -5.79
C ILE A 305 -16.02 0.76 -6.37
N ARG A 306 -16.68 0.25 -7.41
CA ARG A 306 -16.22 -0.94 -8.12
C ARG A 306 -15.54 -0.54 -9.42
N LEU A 307 -14.34 -1.08 -9.59
CA LEU A 307 -13.46 -0.83 -10.70
C LEU A 307 -13.19 -2.15 -11.41
N LYS A 308 -13.36 -2.17 -12.72
CA LYS A 308 -13.07 -3.33 -13.55
C LYS A 308 -11.90 -3.02 -14.44
N GLU A 309 -10.88 -3.87 -14.42
CA GLU A 309 -9.74 -3.72 -15.31
C GLU A 309 -10.22 -3.63 -16.76
N CYS A 310 -9.67 -2.68 -17.49
CA CYS A 310 -9.85 -2.53 -18.91
C CYS A 310 -8.48 -2.46 -19.58
N GLU A 311 -8.42 -2.82 -20.86
CA GLU A 311 -7.21 -2.66 -21.64
C GLU A 311 -6.74 -1.20 -21.56
N PRO A 312 -5.45 -0.92 -21.37
CA PRO A 312 -4.94 0.44 -21.49
C PRO A 312 -5.01 0.97 -22.95
N TRP A 313 -5.37 0.11 -23.91
CA TRP A 313 -5.38 0.33 -25.36
C TRP A 313 -6.64 -0.25 -26.03
#